data_AF-A0A926GIG6-F1
#
_entry.id   AF-A0A926GIG6-F1
#
_cell.length_a   1.000
_cell.length_b   1.000
_cell.length_c   1.000
_cell.angle_alpha   90.00
_cell.angle_beta   90.00
_cell.angle_gamma   90.00
#
_symmetry.space_group_name_H-M   'P 1'
#
loop_
_entity.id
_entity.type
_entity.pdbx_description
1 polymer ?
#
loop_
_entity_poly.entity_id
_entity_poly.type
_entity_poly.pdbx_seq_one_letter_code
_entity_poly.pdbx_strand_id
1 'polypeptide(L)'
;MKAVIFSFLLVTGQGLSVPAFAQNIDFGDDEGQWANDGECDDKRFVGPGMTGTVLLDEDIGHDRTDCAKGFKAGQLTLREAATETVIVDGIEFGTDESEWANDNECDDPRFEGPGMTETQLLAEDTRKDATDCLKAYQAGRIDLKTI
;
A
#
# COMPACT_ATOMS: atom_id res chain seq x y z
N MET A 1 66.08 -11.03 16.31
CA MET A 1 64.94 -10.34 16.95
C MET A 1 64.66 -9.10 16.11
N LYS A 2 63.51 -8.86 15.48
CA LYS A 2 62.12 -9.13 15.84
C LYS A 2 61.28 -9.34 14.57
N ALA A 3 60.37 -10.30 14.61
CA ALA A 3 59.32 -10.48 13.61
C ALA A 3 58.24 -9.41 13.80
N VAL A 4 57.74 -8.84 12.70
CA VAL A 4 56.59 -7.92 12.71
C VAL A 4 55.36 -8.74 12.39
N ILE A 5 54.51 -8.95 13.39
CA ILE A 5 53.25 -9.68 13.28
C ILE A 5 52.18 -8.66 12.81
N PHE A 6 51.66 -8.83 11.60
CA PHE A 6 50.46 -8.13 11.17
C PHE A 6 49.25 -8.83 11.78
N SER A 7 48.69 -8.22 12.82
CA SER A 7 47.44 -8.67 13.44
C SER A 7 46.28 -8.22 12.55
N PHE A 8 45.60 -9.18 11.93
CA PHE A 8 44.31 -8.97 11.27
C PHE A 8 43.25 -8.76 12.35
N LEU A 9 42.82 -7.51 12.56
CA LEU A 9 41.59 -7.25 13.31
C LEU A 9 40.39 -7.54 12.41
N LEU A 10 39.65 -8.60 12.75
CA LEU A 10 38.28 -8.84 12.31
C LEU A 10 37.40 -7.69 12.82
N VAL A 11 36.97 -6.80 11.92
CA VAL A 11 35.91 -5.83 12.21
C VAL A 11 34.59 -6.59 12.09
N THR A 12 34.02 -6.96 13.22
CA THR A 12 32.63 -7.41 13.33
C THR A 12 31.72 -6.23 13.01
N GLY A 13 31.11 -6.26 11.82
CA GLY A 13 30.05 -5.34 11.44
C GLY A 13 28.79 -5.59 12.27
N GLN A 14 28.62 -4.84 13.36
CA GLN A 14 27.32 -4.71 14.00
C GLN A 14 26.45 -3.80 13.11
N GLY A 15 25.47 -4.40 12.44
CA GLY A 15 24.47 -3.68 11.67
C GLY A 15 23.80 -2.62 12.55
N LEU A 16 23.81 -1.38 12.06
CA LEU A 16 23.08 -0.28 12.67
C LEU A 16 21.58 -0.62 12.59
N SER A 17 21.01 -1.03 13.72
CA SER A 17 19.56 -1.08 13.89
C SER A 17 19.09 0.37 13.90
N VAL A 18 18.59 0.86 12.77
CA VAL A 18 17.93 2.16 12.72
C VAL A 18 16.70 2.07 13.61
N PRO A 19 16.49 2.98 14.57
CA PRO A 19 15.28 2.97 15.36
C PRO A 19 14.10 3.20 14.42
N ALA A 20 13.15 2.26 14.40
CA ALA A 20 11.86 2.49 13.76
C ALA A 20 11.23 3.71 14.46
N PHE A 21 11.04 4.80 13.71
CA PHE A 21 10.25 5.92 14.19
C PHE A 21 8.87 5.37 14.59
N ALA A 22 8.50 5.55 15.85
CA ALA A 22 7.14 5.27 16.29
C ALA A 22 6.22 6.29 15.60
N GLN A 23 5.67 5.90 14.45
CA GLN A 23 4.59 6.64 13.79
C GLN A 23 3.41 6.66 14.77
N ASN A 24 2.92 7.86 15.11
CA ASN A 24 1.70 7.98 15.90
C ASN A 24 0.51 7.82 14.93
N ILE A 25 0.13 6.57 14.68
CA ILE A 25 -0.94 6.21 13.76
C ILE A 25 -2.27 6.27 14.51
N ASP A 26 -3.24 6.96 13.92
CA ASP A 26 -4.62 6.92 14.39
C ASP A 26 -5.37 5.75 13.73
N PHE A 27 -5.48 4.65 14.48
CA PHE A 27 -6.20 3.46 14.07
C PHE A 27 -7.72 3.60 14.23
N GLY A 28 -8.22 4.67 14.87
CA GLY A 28 -9.66 4.92 15.04
C GLY A 28 -10.35 4.06 16.10
N ASP A 29 -11.50 3.47 15.76
CA ASP A 29 -12.36 2.69 16.63
C ASP A 29 -12.68 1.29 16.05
N ASP A 30 -13.60 0.56 16.67
CA ASP A 30 -14.03 -0.77 16.22
C ASP A 30 -15.54 -0.75 15.90
N GLU A 31 -16.00 0.28 15.19
CA GLU A 31 -17.39 0.41 14.72
C GLU A 31 -17.56 -0.17 13.30
N GLY A 32 -18.79 -0.45 12.85
CA GLY A 32 -19.03 -1.04 11.53
C GLY A 32 -19.20 -2.57 11.54
N GLN A 33 -19.47 -3.12 10.36
CA GLN A 33 -19.86 -4.53 10.22
C GLN A 33 -18.68 -5.51 10.12
N TRP A 34 -17.51 -5.01 9.73
CA TRP A 34 -16.29 -5.81 9.53
C TRP A 34 -15.30 -5.67 10.70
N ALA A 35 -15.53 -4.76 11.65
CA ALA A 35 -14.67 -4.58 12.81
C ALA A 35 -14.52 -5.85 13.66
N ASN A 36 -13.28 -6.15 14.07
CA ASN A 36 -12.90 -7.32 14.87
C ASN A 36 -13.17 -8.68 14.21
N ASP A 37 -13.13 -8.79 12.89
CA ASP A 37 -13.32 -10.06 12.20
C ASP A 37 -12.03 -10.88 12.03
N GLY A 38 -10.88 -10.29 12.38
CA GLY A 38 -9.56 -10.91 12.34
C GLY A 38 -8.68 -10.45 11.16
N GLU A 39 -9.20 -9.62 10.27
CA GLU A 39 -8.51 -9.01 9.13
C GLU A 39 -8.61 -7.48 9.22
N CYS A 40 -7.79 -6.73 8.48
CA CYS A 40 -7.85 -5.27 8.45
C CYS A 40 -8.64 -4.77 7.23
N ASP A 41 -9.71 -4.01 7.46
CA ASP A 41 -10.57 -3.44 6.40
C ASP A 41 -10.27 -1.97 6.08
N ASP A 42 -9.33 -1.36 6.80
CA ASP A 42 -8.97 0.03 6.59
C ASP A 42 -8.00 0.20 5.42
N LYS A 43 -8.52 0.73 4.30
CA LYS A 43 -7.76 0.89 3.05
C LYS A 43 -6.56 1.84 3.13
N ARG A 44 -6.37 2.56 4.23
CA ARG A 44 -5.13 3.31 4.51
C ARG A 44 -3.93 2.36 4.71
N PHE A 45 -4.17 1.08 4.98
CA PHE A 45 -3.15 0.06 5.14
C PHE A 45 -2.99 -0.81 3.89
N VAL A 46 -1.85 -1.50 3.84
CA VAL A 46 -1.55 -2.51 2.81
C VAL A 46 -0.65 -3.59 3.41
N GLY A 47 -0.85 -4.84 2.99
CA GLY A 47 0.01 -5.96 3.35
C GLY A 47 -0.77 -7.24 3.65
N PRO A 48 -0.08 -8.33 4.04
CA PRO A 48 -0.70 -9.64 4.28
C PRO A 48 -1.74 -9.71 5.41
N GLY A 49 -1.92 -8.65 6.19
CA GLY A 49 -2.95 -8.58 7.24
C GLY A 49 -4.26 -7.91 6.79
N MET A 50 -4.37 -7.49 5.53
CA MET A 50 -5.60 -6.90 4.99
C MET A 50 -6.64 -7.99 4.74
N THR A 51 -7.92 -7.60 4.77
CA THR A 51 -9.01 -8.41 4.22
C THR A 51 -8.75 -8.79 2.76
N GLY A 52 -9.34 -9.92 2.35
CA GLY A 52 -9.41 -10.33 0.95
C GLY A 52 -10.63 -9.79 0.21
N THR A 53 -11.50 -9.02 0.87
CA THR A 53 -12.69 -8.42 0.25
C THR A 53 -12.42 -7.00 -0.25
N VAL A 54 -13.42 -6.42 -0.91
CA VAL A 54 -13.39 -5.03 -1.36
C VAL A 54 -13.18 -4.12 -0.15
N LEU A 55 -12.31 -3.12 -0.32
CA LEU A 55 -12.01 -2.11 0.67
C LEU A 55 -12.82 -0.84 0.38
N LEU A 56 -13.47 -0.27 1.40
CA LEU A 56 -14.38 0.85 1.22
C LEU A 56 -13.95 2.07 2.06
N ASP A 57 -14.32 3.27 1.60
CA ASP A 57 -14.12 4.50 2.37
C ASP A 57 -14.83 4.46 3.74
N GLU A 58 -15.96 3.74 3.83
CA GLU A 58 -16.74 3.63 5.07
C GLU A 58 -16.04 2.83 6.17
N ASP A 59 -15.03 2.02 5.84
CA ASP A 59 -14.29 1.20 6.80
C ASP A 59 -13.00 1.89 7.31
N ILE A 60 -12.68 3.07 6.77
CA ILE A 60 -11.50 3.86 7.19
C ILE A 60 -11.59 4.21 8.68
N GLY A 61 -10.64 3.70 9.47
CA GLY A 61 -10.54 3.97 10.91
C GLY A 61 -11.59 3.25 11.76
N HIS A 62 -12.28 2.26 11.21
CA HIS A 62 -13.36 1.55 11.87
C HIS A 62 -13.01 0.11 12.26
N ASP A 63 -11.81 -0.35 11.89
CA ASP A 63 -11.29 -1.65 12.32
C ASP A 63 -9.93 -1.51 13.06
N ARG A 64 -9.95 -0.78 14.17
CA ARG A 64 -8.75 -0.47 14.96
C ARG A 64 -8.01 -1.72 15.40
N THR A 65 -8.72 -2.68 15.98
CA THR A 65 -8.09 -3.78 16.72
C THR A 65 -7.27 -4.66 15.80
N ASP A 66 -7.79 -5.02 14.62
CA ASP A 66 -7.11 -5.88 13.68
C ASP A 66 -6.06 -5.13 12.86
N CYS A 67 -6.35 -3.91 12.38
CA CYS A 67 -5.34 -3.07 11.73
C CYS A 67 -4.14 -2.75 12.66
N ALA A 68 -4.37 -2.42 13.93
CA ALA A 68 -3.29 -2.16 14.88
C ALA A 68 -2.47 -3.41 15.20
N LYS A 69 -3.11 -4.58 15.26
CA LYS A 69 -2.45 -5.86 15.47
C LYS A 69 -1.59 -6.24 14.26
N GLY A 70 -2.12 -6.13 13.04
CA GLY A 70 -1.40 -6.39 11.80
C GLY A 70 -0.21 -5.45 11.62
N PHE A 71 -0.37 -4.16 11.91
CA PHE A 71 0.72 -3.18 11.86
C PHE A 71 1.83 -3.50 12.87
N LYS A 72 1.48 -3.78 14.14
CA LYS A 72 2.46 -4.14 15.18
C LYS A 72 3.18 -5.47 14.89
N ALA A 73 2.52 -6.39 14.19
CA ALA A 73 3.10 -7.64 13.75
C ALA A 73 4.01 -7.49 12.52
N GLY A 74 4.07 -6.30 11.91
CA GLY A 74 4.81 -6.06 10.65
C GLY A 74 4.15 -6.67 9.43
N GLN A 75 2.86 -7.04 9.53
CA GLN A 75 2.05 -7.58 8.43
C GLN A 75 1.34 -6.46 7.65
N LEU A 76 1.29 -5.24 8.20
CA LEU A 76 0.71 -4.08 7.55
C LEU A 76 1.68 -2.91 7.58
N THR A 77 1.64 -2.11 6.53
CA THR A 77 2.25 -0.77 6.44
C THR A 77 1.18 0.23 6.03
N LEU A 78 1.39 1.51 6.35
CA LEU A 78 0.55 2.58 5.80
C LEU A 78 0.84 2.73 4.31
N ARG A 79 -0.21 2.93 3.51
CA ARG A 79 -0.09 3.39 2.13
C ARG A 79 0.35 4.84 2.08
N GLU A 80 1.10 5.16 1.03
CA GLU A 80 1.36 6.54 0.65
C GLU A 80 0.30 6.94 -0.38
N ALA A 81 -0.76 7.62 0.07
CA ALA A 81 -1.82 8.07 -0.82
C ALA A 81 -1.33 9.14 -1.81
N ALA A 82 -1.69 8.97 -3.08
CA ALA A 82 -1.42 9.94 -4.14
C ALA A 82 -2.37 11.15 -4.02
N THR A 83 -1.99 12.11 -3.19
CA THR A 83 -2.74 13.39 -3.01
C THR A 83 -2.43 14.43 -4.09
N GLU A 84 -1.41 14.20 -4.89
CA GLU A 84 -0.98 15.05 -6.00
C GLU A 84 -0.86 14.20 -7.26
N THR A 85 -0.96 14.83 -8.43
CA THR A 85 -0.93 14.11 -9.72
C THR A 85 0.38 13.32 -9.90
N VAL A 86 0.23 12.00 -10.05
CA VAL A 86 1.33 11.08 -10.34
C VAL A 86 1.49 10.90 -11.85
N ILE A 87 2.71 11.10 -12.35
CA ILE A 87 3.08 10.91 -13.75
C ILE A 87 4.30 9.99 -13.83
N VAL A 88 4.15 8.86 -14.50
CA VAL A 88 5.22 7.87 -14.73
C VAL A 88 5.21 7.44 -16.19
N ASP A 89 6.37 7.38 -16.83
CA ASP A 89 6.52 7.01 -18.25
C ASP A 89 5.67 7.84 -19.23
N GLY A 90 5.38 9.08 -18.88
CA GLY A 90 4.52 9.97 -19.67
C GLY A 90 3.02 9.68 -19.56
N ILE A 91 2.63 8.72 -18.71
CA ILE A 91 1.25 8.41 -18.37
C ILE A 91 0.88 9.18 -17.10
N GLU A 92 -0.22 9.94 -17.17
CA GLU A 92 -0.81 10.64 -16.02
C GLU A 92 -1.77 9.68 -15.32
N PHE A 93 -1.33 9.10 -14.20
CA PHE A 93 -2.12 8.20 -13.35
C PHE A 93 -3.11 8.98 -12.47
N GLY A 94 -2.79 10.22 -12.11
CA GLY A 94 -3.69 11.10 -11.36
C GLY A 94 -3.48 11.04 -9.85
N THR A 95 -4.57 11.03 -9.09
CA THR A 95 -4.62 11.02 -7.62
C THR A 95 -5.37 9.79 -7.10
N ASP A 96 -5.53 9.67 -5.78
CA ASP A 96 -6.37 8.66 -5.11
C ASP A 96 -7.66 9.29 -4.54
N GLU A 97 -8.39 10.05 -5.37
CA GLU A 97 -9.59 10.79 -4.95
C GLU A 97 -10.92 10.02 -5.17
N SER A 98 -10.86 8.77 -5.65
CA SER A 98 -12.05 7.91 -5.83
C SER A 98 -12.39 7.10 -4.57
N GLU A 99 -13.67 6.72 -4.43
CA GLU A 99 -14.15 5.74 -3.45
C GLU A 99 -13.45 4.39 -3.61
N TRP A 100 -13.13 4.02 -4.86
CA TRP A 100 -12.45 2.76 -5.21
C TRP A 100 -10.93 2.86 -5.14
N ALA A 101 -10.38 4.06 -4.92
CA ALA A 101 -8.93 4.21 -4.80
C ALA A 101 -8.39 3.48 -3.58
N ASN A 102 -7.19 2.89 -3.71
CA ASN A 102 -6.49 2.16 -2.65
C ASN A 102 -7.14 0.82 -2.24
N ASP A 103 -7.97 0.24 -3.09
CA ASP A 103 -8.64 -1.04 -2.83
C ASP A 103 -7.84 -2.28 -3.31
N ASN A 104 -6.64 -2.07 -3.89
CA ASN A 104 -5.76 -3.06 -4.54
C ASN A 104 -6.13 -3.45 -5.97
N GLU A 105 -7.11 -2.81 -6.58
CA GLU A 105 -7.48 -2.98 -7.98
C GLU A 105 -7.30 -1.67 -8.74
N CYS A 106 -7.19 -1.71 -10.07
CA CYS A 106 -7.17 -0.49 -10.89
C CYS A 106 -8.58 -0.17 -11.40
N ASP A 107 -9.10 1.01 -11.07
CA ASP A 107 -10.45 1.45 -11.48
C ASP A 107 -10.47 2.41 -12.67
N ASP A 108 -9.29 2.82 -13.14
CA ASP A 108 -9.22 3.79 -14.23
C ASP A 108 -9.60 3.16 -15.59
N PRO A 109 -10.72 3.59 -16.22
CA PRO A 109 -11.23 2.97 -17.44
C PRO A 109 -10.33 3.14 -18.67
N ARG A 110 -9.27 3.95 -18.59
CA ARG A 110 -8.27 4.08 -19.67
C ARG A 110 -7.36 2.86 -19.78
N PHE A 111 -7.29 2.03 -18.75
CA PHE A 111 -6.45 0.83 -18.72
C PHE A 111 -7.25 -0.45 -19.01
N GLU A 112 -6.53 -1.52 -19.34
CA GLU A 112 -7.03 -2.88 -19.48
C GLU A 112 -6.00 -3.90 -18.98
N GLY A 113 -6.46 -5.06 -18.50
CA GLY A 113 -5.61 -6.16 -18.09
C GLY A 113 -6.05 -6.82 -16.78
N PRO A 114 -5.33 -7.88 -16.34
CA PRO A 114 -5.65 -8.61 -15.10
C PRO A 114 -5.44 -7.83 -13.79
N GLY A 115 -4.96 -6.59 -13.82
CA GLY A 115 -4.88 -5.72 -12.64
C GLY A 115 -6.04 -4.74 -12.50
N MET A 116 -7.01 -4.75 -13.42
CA MET A 116 -8.23 -3.95 -13.32
C MET A 116 -9.17 -4.53 -12.27
N THR A 117 -10.06 -3.69 -11.73
CA THR A 117 -11.21 -4.17 -10.94
C THR A 117 -12.02 -5.21 -11.71
N GLU A 118 -12.56 -6.19 -10.99
CA GLU A 118 -13.55 -7.13 -11.52
C GLU A 118 -14.97 -6.54 -11.53
N THR A 119 -15.16 -5.38 -10.91
CA THR A 119 -16.44 -4.67 -10.83
C THR A 119 -16.66 -3.74 -12.03
N GLN A 120 -17.69 -2.89 -11.95
CA GLN A 120 -18.03 -1.99 -13.05
C GLN A 120 -17.09 -0.78 -13.06
N LEU A 121 -16.32 -0.62 -14.15
CA LEU A 121 -15.58 0.61 -14.39
C LEU A 121 -16.50 1.83 -14.55
N LEU A 122 -16.20 2.90 -13.81
CA LEU A 122 -16.93 4.16 -13.90
C LEU A 122 -16.07 5.22 -14.58
N ALA A 123 -16.71 6.05 -15.43
CA ALA A 123 -16.01 7.13 -16.11
C ALA A 123 -15.43 8.16 -15.11
N GLU A 124 -16.03 8.28 -13.94
CA GLU A 124 -15.63 9.23 -12.89
C GLU A 124 -14.34 8.84 -12.17
N ASP A 125 -13.89 7.58 -12.28
CA ASP A 125 -12.65 7.06 -11.69
C ASP A 125 -11.42 7.31 -12.58
N THR A 126 -11.63 7.93 -13.75
CA THR A 126 -10.53 8.35 -14.63
C THR A 126 -9.56 9.25 -13.87
N ARG A 127 -8.31 8.82 -13.71
CA ARG A 127 -7.22 9.51 -12.99
C ARG A 127 -7.45 9.68 -11.50
N LYS A 128 -8.23 8.78 -10.87
CA LYS A 128 -8.56 8.89 -9.45
C LYS A 128 -8.24 7.67 -8.61
N ASP A 129 -7.50 6.73 -9.19
CA ASP A 129 -6.97 5.56 -8.51
C ASP A 129 -5.49 5.34 -8.91
N ALA A 130 -4.68 6.36 -8.63
CA ALA A 130 -3.32 6.42 -9.14
C ALA A 130 -2.41 5.36 -8.52
N THR A 131 -2.53 5.11 -7.22
CA THR A 131 -1.65 4.19 -6.48
C THR A 131 -1.78 2.76 -7.00
N ASP A 132 -3.01 2.26 -7.16
CA ASP A 132 -3.22 0.88 -7.56
C ASP A 132 -3.03 0.69 -9.08
N CYS A 133 -3.51 1.63 -9.91
CA CYS A 133 -3.21 1.59 -11.34
C CYS A 133 -1.70 1.68 -11.64
N LEU A 134 -0.94 2.55 -10.95
CA LEU A 134 0.51 2.61 -11.15
C LEU A 134 1.20 1.31 -10.74
N LYS A 135 0.80 0.74 -9.59
CA LYS A 135 1.35 -0.53 -9.10
C LYS A 135 1.06 -1.67 -10.06
N ALA A 136 -0.17 -1.76 -10.57
CA ALA A 136 -0.56 -2.76 -11.55
C ALA A 136 0.19 -2.58 -12.89
N TYR A 137 0.38 -1.34 -13.34
CA TYR A 137 1.14 -1.04 -14.56
C TYR A 137 2.61 -1.45 -14.42
N GLN A 138 3.27 -1.07 -13.32
CA GLN A 138 4.66 -1.45 -13.04
C GLN A 138 4.84 -2.98 -12.89
N ALA A 139 3.79 -3.67 -12.43
CA ALA A 139 3.76 -5.13 -12.37
C ALA A 139 3.47 -5.81 -13.72
N GLY A 140 3.22 -5.04 -14.80
CA GLY A 140 2.84 -5.57 -16.10
C GLY A 140 1.48 -6.26 -16.10
N ARG A 141 0.59 -5.87 -15.18
CA ARG A 141 -0.77 -6.42 -15.06
C ARG A 141 -1.82 -5.60 -15.76
N ILE A 142 -1.51 -4.37 -16.18
CA ILE A 142 -2.38 -3.55 -17.00
C ILE A 142 -1.56 -2.79 -18.04
N ASP A 143 -2.21 -2.46 -19.16
CA ASP A 143 -1.70 -1.61 -20.22
C ASP A 143 -2.68 -0.46 -20.47
N LEU A 144 -2.16 0.68 -20.93
CA LEU A 144 -3.02 1.78 -21.39
C LEU A 144 -3.65 1.38 -22.73
N LYS A 145 -4.98 1.49 -22.84
CA LYS A 145 -5.70 1.15 -24.07
C LYS A 145 -5.15 1.93 -25.25
N THR A 146 -4.88 1.24 -26.34
CA THR A 146 -4.52 1.88 -27.60
C THR A 146 -5.79 2.43 -28.26
N ILE A 147 -5.78 3.72 -28.58
CA ILE A 147 -6.86 4.42 -29.32
C ILE A 147 -6.82 4.11 -30.81
#